data_AF-A0A7K3XGZ6-F1
#
_entry.id   AF-A0A7K3XGZ6-F1
#
_cell.length_a   1.000
_cell.length_b   1.000
_cell.length_c   1.000
_cell.angle_alpha   90.00
_cell.angle_beta   90.00
_cell.angle_gamma   90.00
#
_symmetry.space_group_name_H-M   'P 1'
#
loop_
_entity.id
_entity.type
_entity.pdbx_description
1 polymer ?
#
loop_
_entity_poly.entity_id
_entity_poly.type
_entity_poly.pdbx_seq_one_letter_code
_entity_poly.pdbx_strand_id
1 'polypeptide(L)'
;MVRRLFQVFIVFSMLLIVIQVEGQSSRVPVGASKLKYFQIPGRVKLEKGDPSGAVVRLIDLDSKQIEKSLAIPSSGKFDLELTFFKEYKIAISKEGYYDKEINVSTVIPSDVWEKDSIFPPFYIVVTLYKKVPGVKLSFEGKSIGNVSYSPNGTLDNFDSNVLIDDKVIQDEIETALNNIDDKDFNQKMAEALEAEKKNDLSTAYSLYSVASKIKPSDKFVKEKLKELASDLKNLGNEAKIQAEYDRFMALGDANVNSLKYVDAIQYYKGALKVKSNDAVAVSKIADAEKLLALAGEKAKKDAEFNRLITSGDANVNQSKYADAILSFKQALDVRPGDTIALARIADAERQLALSGDKAKQEAEFNRLIAAGDANVGQSKYSEAILNFKSALNIKPNDSVALVRLANAEKQLALAGDKAKQEAEFYRLIAAGDANVNQSKYSEAILNFKSALNIKPNDSVALVRL
;
A
#
# COMPACT_ATOMS: atom_id res chain seq x y z
N MET A 1 -46.77 10.10 -15.27
CA MET A 1 -47.22 9.79 -16.65
C MET A 1 -47.55 8.31 -16.70
N VAL A 2 -48.85 7.99 -16.85
CA VAL A 2 -49.46 6.69 -17.19
C VAL A 2 -49.12 5.47 -16.32
N ARG A 3 -50.02 5.16 -15.36
CA ARG A 3 -50.43 3.76 -15.11
C ARG A 3 -51.94 3.68 -15.25
N ARG A 4 -52.36 3.08 -16.36
CA ARG A 4 -53.75 2.76 -16.72
C ARG A 4 -54.26 1.61 -15.84
N LEU A 5 -55.52 1.77 -15.46
CA LEU A 5 -56.59 0.76 -15.32
C LEU A 5 -56.21 -0.64 -14.85
N PHE A 6 -56.78 -1.07 -13.72
CA PHE A 6 -57.45 -2.36 -13.61
C PHE A 6 -58.58 -2.23 -12.56
N GLN A 7 -59.61 -1.45 -12.90
CA GLN A 7 -60.95 -1.71 -12.39
C GLN A 7 -61.57 -2.70 -13.37
N VAL A 8 -61.64 -3.97 -12.99
CA VAL A 8 -62.46 -4.95 -13.69
C VAL A 8 -63.54 -5.36 -12.70
N PHE A 9 -64.72 -4.78 -12.92
CA PHE A 9 -65.98 -5.39 -12.50
C PHE A 9 -66.03 -6.79 -13.12
N ILE A 10 -66.09 -7.84 -12.30
CA ILE A 10 -66.57 -9.13 -12.75
C ILE A 10 -67.95 -9.34 -12.13
N VAL A 11 -68.95 -8.96 -12.92
CA VAL A 11 -70.32 -9.47 -12.81
C VAL A 11 -70.25 -10.96 -13.14
N PHE A 12 -70.44 -11.84 -12.15
CA PHE A 12 -70.67 -13.26 -12.43
C PHE A 12 -72.16 -13.45 -12.74
N SER A 13 -72.49 -13.30 -14.02
CA SER A 13 -73.72 -13.84 -14.58
C SER A 13 -73.60 -15.36 -14.60
N MET A 14 -74.55 -16.01 -13.93
CA MET A 14 -74.84 -17.43 -14.07
C MET A 14 -75.19 -17.68 -15.55
N LEU A 15 -74.27 -18.29 -16.31
CA LEU A 15 -74.52 -18.69 -17.69
C LEU A 15 -74.37 -20.21 -17.79
N LEU A 16 -75.51 -20.90 -17.64
CA LEU A 16 -75.69 -22.24 -18.19
C LEU A 16 -75.60 -22.10 -19.72
N ILE A 17 -74.45 -22.45 -20.30
CA ILE A 17 -74.37 -22.65 -21.74
C ILE A 17 -74.87 -24.07 -22.03
N VAL A 18 -76.12 -24.15 -22.47
CA VAL A 18 -76.63 -25.30 -23.24
C VAL A 18 -76.03 -25.19 -24.63
N ILE A 19 -75.01 -26.00 -24.93
CA ILE A 19 -74.54 -26.15 -26.32
C ILE A 19 -75.45 -27.16 -27.00
N GLN A 20 -76.29 -26.67 -27.89
CA GLN A 20 -77.06 -27.47 -28.85
C GLN A 20 -76.11 -27.84 -29.99
N VAL A 21 -75.63 -29.10 -30.02
CA VAL A 21 -74.88 -29.63 -31.16
C VAL A 21 -75.89 -30.27 -32.11
N GLU A 22 -76.11 -29.63 -33.26
CA GLU A 22 -76.83 -30.19 -34.39
C GLU A 22 -76.14 -31.45 -34.91
N GLY A 23 -76.97 -32.42 -35.28
CA GLY A 23 -76.57 -33.80 -35.47
C GLY A 23 -75.64 -34.03 -36.66
N GLN A 24 -74.61 -34.85 -36.42
CA GLN A 24 -74.20 -35.83 -37.40
C GLN A 24 -74.59 -37.22 -36.90
N SER A 25 -75.63 -37.74 -37.54
CA SER A 25 -76.13 -39.11 -37.45
C SER A 25 -74.99 -40.09 -37.77
N SER A 26 -74.42 -40.68 -36.74
CA SER A 26 -73.71 -41.96 -36.85
C SER A 26 -74.70 -43.03 -36.43
N ARG A 27 -75.11 -43.85 -37.40
CA ARG A 27 -76.04 -44.97 -37.24
C ARG A 27 -75.52 -45.91 -36.15
N VAL A 28 -76.27 -46.04 -35.06
CA VAL A 28 -76.09 -47.11 -34.08
C VAL A 28 -76.48 -48.44 -34.74
N PRO A 29 -75.64 -49.48 -34.73
CA PRO A 29 -76.04 -50.80 -35.18
C PRO A 29 -77.11 -51.35 -34.20
N VAL A 30 -78.24 -51.80 -34.75
CA VAL A 30 -79.27 -52.53 -34.01
C VAL A 30 -78.64 -53.85 -33.53
N GLY A 31 -78.53 -53.99 -32.20
CA GLY A 31 -77.86 -55.12 -31.53
C GLY A 31 -76.91 -54.74 -30.39
N ALA A 32 -76.91 -53.49 -29.90
CA ALA A 32 -76.05 -53.05 -28.80
C ALA A 32 -76.54 -53.58 -27.44
N SER A 33 -75.69 -54.36 -26.75
CA SER A 33 -75.87 -54.80 -25.37
C SER A 33 -76.13 -53.61 -24.43
N LYS A 34 -77.06 -53.75 -23.47
CA LYS A 34 -77.27 -52.80 -22.36
C LYS A 34 -75.91 -52.25 -21.87
N LEU A 35 -75.68 -50.93 -21.95
CA LEU A 35 -74.49 -50.31 -21.34
C LEU A 35 -74.56 -50.58 -19.84
N LYS A 36 -73.58 -51.31 -19.29
CA LYS A 36 -73.60 -51.75 -17.88
C LYS A 36 -72.90 -50.77 -16.93
N TYR A 37 -72.74 -49.51 -17.33
CA TYR A 37 -72.00 -48.52 -16.58
C TYR A 37 -72.58 -47.11 -16.69
N PHE A 38 -72.32 -46.31 -15.66
CA PHE A 38 -72.56 -44.88 -15.62
C PHE A 38 -71.29 -44.14 -16.06
N GLN A 39 -71.41 -43.24 -17.04
CA GLN A 39 -70.27 -42.54 -17.63
C GLN A 39 -70.08 -41.17 -16.99
N ILE A 40 -68.85 -40.89 -16.53
CA ILE A 40 -68.44 -39.59 -15.98
C ILE A 40 -67.26 -39.05 -16.80
N PRO A 41 -67.55 -38.36 -17.92
CA PRO A 41 -66.55 -37.56 -18.60
C PRO A 41 -66.18 -36.35 -17.73
N GLY A 42 -64.92 -35.93 -17.76
CA GLY A 42 -64.51 -34.79 -16.95
C GLY A 42 -63.27 -34.06 -17.44
N ARG A 43 -62.99 -32.94 -16.75
CA ARG A 43 -61.81 -32.12 -17.02
C ARG A 43 -61.15 -31.62 -15.73
N VAL A 44 -59.84 -31.87 -15.60
CA VAL A 44 -59.00 -31.23 -14.59
C VAL A 44 -58.50 -29.88 -15.12
N LYS A 45 -58.63 -28.83 -14.30
CA LYS A 45 -58.10 -27.48 -14.55
C LYS A 45 -57.14 -27.08 -13.44
N LEU A 46 -56.24 -26.15 -13.73
CA LEU A 46 -55.45 -25.42 -12.74
C LEU A 46 -55.85 -23.94 -12.82
N GLU A 47 -55.73 -23.17 -11.73
CA GLU A 47 -55.90 -21.71 -11.79
C GLU A 47 -54.95 -21.05 -12.79
N LYS A 48 -53.70 -21.53 -12.82
CA LYS A 48 -52.66 -21.15 -13.77
C LYS A 48 -51.79 -22.36 -14.10
N GLY A 49 -51.50 -22.57 -15.39
CA GLY A 49 -50.58 -23.60 -15.87
C GLY A 49 -51.25 -24.81 -16.51
N ASP A 50 -50.43 -25.82 -16.83
CA ASP A 50 -50.82 -27.03 -17.55
C ASP A 50 -51.31 -28.14 -16.58
N PRO A 51 -52.50 -28.74 -16.76
CA PRO A 51 -52.98 -29.84 -15.93
C PRO A 51 -52.20 -31.16 -16.12
N SER A 52 -51.29 -31.26 -17.11
CA SER A 52 -50.49 -32.47 -17.33
C SER A 52 -49.74 -32.93 -16.07
N GLY A 53 -49.68 -34.24 -15.85
CA GLY A 53 -49.08 -34.83 -14.63
C GLY A 53 -50.03 -34.91 -13.42
N ALA A 54 -51.27 -34.42 -13.52
CA ALA A 54 -52.33 -34.82 -12.59
C ALA A 54 -52.73 -36.28 -12.83
N VAL A 55 -53.24 -36.95 -11.79
CA VAL A 55 -53.75 -38.32 -11.83
C VAL A 55 -55.17 -38.36 -11.29
N VAL A 56 -56.08 -38.95 -12.04
CA VAL A 56 -57.45 -39.25 -11.62
C VAL A 56 -57.56 -40.74 -11.31
N ARG A 57 -57.93 -41.09 -10.09
CA ARG A 57 -58.16 -42.47 -9.64
C ARG A 57 -59.63 -42.69 -9.34
N LEU A 58 -60.19 -43.77 -9.87
CA LEU A 58 -61.50 -44.29 -9.49
C LEU A 58 -61.28 -45.41 -8.47
N ILE A 59 -61.85 -45.26 -7.29
CA ILE A 59 -61.70 -46.18 -6.17
C ILE A 59 -63.08 -46.75 -5.86
N ASP A 60 -63.23 -48.07 -5.93
CA ASP A 60 -64.41 -48.77 -5.45
C ASP A 60 -64.33 -48.82 -3.91
N LEU A 61 -65.34 -48.26 -3.23
CA LEU A 61 -65.35 -48.13 -1.78
C LEU A 61 -65.77 -49.43 -1.08
N ASP A 62 -66.48 -50.32 -1.76
CA ASP A 62 -66.90 -51.63 -1.24
C ASP A 62 -65.69 -52.58 -1.21
N SER A 63 -64.94 -52.65 -2.32
CA SER A 63 -63.74 -53.49 -2.42
C SER A 63 -62.45 -52.80 -1.94
N LYS A 64 -62.48 -51.47 -1.79
CA LYS A 64 -61.34 -50.59 -1.47
C LYS A 64 -60.19 -50.67 -2.47
N GLN A 65 -60.46 -51.08 -3.71
CA GLN A 65 -59.47 -51.18 -4.77
C GLN A 65 -59.54 -49.99 -5.72
N ILE A 66 -58.39 -49.64 -6.30
CA ILE A 66 -58.33 -48.67 -7.41
C ILE A 66 -58.75 -49.41 -8.68
N GLU A 67 -59.94 -49.11 -9.20
CA GLU A 67 -60.44 -49.71 -10.44
C GLU A 67 -59.82 -49.07 -11.68
N LYS A 68 -59.51 -47.77 -11.63
CA LYS A 68 -58.90 -47.04 -12.75
C LYS A 68 -57.94 -45.97 -12.25
N SER A 69 -56.83 -45.78 -12.95
CA SER A 69 -55.86 -44.70 -12.69
C SER A 69 -55.43 -44.08 -14.00
N LEU A 70 -55.81 -42.83 -14.22
CA LEU A 70 -55.61 -42.10 -15.47
C LEU A 70 -54.61 -40.96 -15.27
N ALA A 71 -53.54 -40.94 -16.07
CA ALA A 71 -52.68 -39.77 -16.20
C ALA A 71 -53.38 -38.73 -17.07
N ILE A 72 -53.42 -37.49 -16.60
CA ILE A 72 -54.15 -36.41 -17.27
C ILE A 72 -53.28 -35.75 -18.32
N PRO A 73 -53.75 -35.65 -19.59
CA PRO A 73 -53.05 -34.93 -20.64
C PRO A 73 -53.20 -33.41 -20.47
N SER A 74 -52.46 -32.62 -21.24
CA SER A 74 -52.55 -31.15 -21.19
C SER A 74 -53.93 -30.57 -21.52
N SER A 75 -54.78 -31.35 -22.21
CA SER A 75 -56.18 -30.97 -22.43
C SER A 75 -57.00 -30.99 -21.14
N GLY A 76 -56.54 -31.69 -20.10
CA GLY A 76 -57.23 -31.90 -18.83
C GLY A 76 -58.31 -32.98 -18.88
N LYS A 77 -58.65 -33.51 -20.06
CA LYS A 77 -59.80 -34.40 -20.24
C LYS A 77 -59.55 -35.81 -19.69
N PHE A 78 -60.59 -36.40 -19.11
CA PHE A 78 -60.64 -37.82 -18.73
C PHE A 78 -62.06 -38.38 -18.91
N ASP A 79 -62.19 -39.70 -18.85
CA ASP A 79 -63.46 -40.39 -18.93
C ASP A 79 -63.47 -41.64 -18.03
N LEU A 80 -64.47 -41.74 -17.17
CA LEU A 80 -64.64 -42.83 -16.20
C LEU A 80 -65.93 -43.58 -16.51
N GLU A 81 -65.87 -44.90 -16.35
CA GLU A 81 -67.00 -45.80 -16.53
C GLU A 81 -67.17 -46.56 -15.22
N LEU A 82 -68.33 -46.39 -14.56
CA LEU A 82 -68.60 -46.90 -13.23
C LEU A 82 -69.71 -47.94 -13.31
N THR A 83 -69.46 -49.18 -12.88
CA THR A 83 -70.54 -50.19 -12.80
C THR A 83 -71.59 -49.79 -11.76
N PHE A 84 -72.86 -50.05 -12.04
CA PHE A 84 -73.97 -49.70 -11.15
C PHE A 84 -73.98 -50.50 -9.84
N PHE A 85 -74.74 -49.99 -8.86
CA PHE A 85 -74.94 -50.58 -7.53
C PHE A 85 -73.70 -50.58 -6.63
N LYS A 86 -72.77 -49.65 -6.86
CA LYS A 86 -71.56 -49.48 -6.06
C LYS A 86 -71.36 -48.05 -5.59
N GLU A 87 -70.60 -47.91 -4.52
CA GLU A 87 -70.07 -46.66 -4.02
C GLU A 87 -68.63 -46.45 -4.50
N TYR A 88 -68.33 -45.26 -5.04
CA TYR A 88 -67.01 -44.92 -5.53
C TYR A 88 -66.49 -43.61 -4.95
N LYS A 89 -65.17 -43.46 -5.02
CA LYS A 89 -64.47 -42.19 -4.84
C LYS A 89 -63.63 -41.89 -6.08
N ILE A 90 -63.83 -40.71 -6.65
CA ILE A 90 -62.94 -40.13 -7.65
C ILE A 90 -61.92 -39.27 -6.91
N ALA A 91 -60.67 -39.71 -6.86
CA ALA A 91 -59.56 -38.99 -6.24
C ALA A 91 -58.64 -38.38 -7.31
N ILE A 92 -58.43 -37.08 -7.22
CA ILE A 92 -57.69 -36.27 -8.21
C ILE A 92 -56.50 -35.64 -7.49
N SER A 93 -55.29 -35.95 -7.96
CA SER A 93 -54.05 -35.53 -7.31
C SER A 93 -53.04 -34.98 -8.30
N LYS A 94 -52.22 -34.02 -7.87
CA LYS A 94 -51.07 -33.51 -8.62
C LYS A 94 -50.02 -33.02 -7.64
N GLU A 95 -48.75 -33.33 -7.88
CA GLU A 95 -47.64 -32.88 -7.03
C GLU A 95 -47.63 -31.36 -6.89
N GLY A 96 -47.57 -30.88 -5.64
CA GLY A 96 -47.61 -29.45 -5.31
C GLY A 96 -49.00 -28.81 -5.31
N TYR A 97 -50.07 -29.57 -5.53
CA TYR A 97 -51.46 -29.11 -5.50
C TYR A 97 -52.27 -29.86 -4.44
N TYR A 98 -53.32 -29.23 -3.92
CA TYR A 98 -54.25 -29.89 -3.01
C TYR A 98 -55.03 -30.98 -3.76
N ASP A 99 -55.09 -32.17 -3.16
CA ASP A 99 -55.86 -33.29 -3.70
C ASP A 99 -57.35 -33.02 -3.53
N LYS A 100 -58.16 -33.50 -4.48
CA LYS A 100 -59.61 -33.35 -4.48
C LYS A 100 -60.31 -34.68 -4.62
N GLU A 101 -61.37 -34.88 -3.84
CA GLU A 101 -62.13 -36.13 -3.81
C GLU A 101 -63.62 -35.86 -4.08
N ILE A 102 -64.25 -36.67 -4.92
CA ILE A 102 -65.71 -36.64 -5.16
C ILE A 102 -66.25 -38.03 -4.85
N ASN A 103 -67.28 -38.12 -4.02
CA ASN A 103 -67.96 -39.40 -3.79
C ASN A 103 -69.02 -39.60 -4.87
N VAL A 104 -69.14 -40.82 -5.37
CA VAL A 104 -70.11 -41.17 -6.41
C VAL A 104 -70.85 -42.44 -6.03
N SER A 105 -72.15 -42.33 -5.77
CA SER A 105 -73.03 -43.48 -5.60
C SER A 105 -73.69 -43.81 -6.91
N THR A 106 -73.44 -45.02 -7.42
CA THR A 106 -74.14 -45.58 -8.59
C THR A 106 -75.28 -46.50 -8.20
N VAL A 107 -75.67 -46.47 -6.92
CA VAL A 107 -76.82 -47.20 -6.41
C VAL A 107 -78.09 -46.52 -6.91
N ILE A 108 -78.85 -47.28 -7.70
CA ILE A 108 -80.12 -46.86 -8.28
C ILE A 108 -81.21 -47.87 -7.88
N PRO A 109 -82.49 -47.47 -7.83
CA PRO A 109 -83.58 -48.40 -7.64
C PRO A 109 -83.59 -49.50 -8.72
N SER A 110 -83.86 -50.75 -8.32
CA SER A 110 -83.81 -51.90 -9.23
C SER A 110 -84.83 -51.82 -10.36
N ASP A 111 -86.00 -51.21 -10.10
CA ASP A 111 -87.05 -50.98 -11.08
C ASP A 111 -86.65 -49.94 -12.14
N VAL A 112 -85.92 -48.89 -11.75
CA VAL A 112 -85.33 -47.91 -12.67
C VAL A 112 -84.32 -48.60 -13.58
N TRP A 113 -83.40 -49.38 -12.99
CA TRP A 113 -82.37 -50.12 -13.73
C TRP A 113 -82.93 -51.13 -14.74
N GLU A 114 -83.98 -51.86 -14.38
CA GLU A 114 -84.60 -52.86 -15.25
C GLU A 114 -85.33 -52.22 -16.43
N LYS A 115 -85.95 -51.05 -16.22
CA LYS A 115 -86.72 -50.28 -17.20
C LYS A 115 -85.82 -49.57 -18.22
N ASP A 116 -84.85 -48.80 -17.73
CA ASP A 116 -83.85 -48.14 -18.57
C ASP A 116 -82.50 -48.08 -17.84
N SER A 117 -81.49 -48.67 -18.45
CA SER A 117 -80.13 -48.74 -17.91
C SER A 117 -79.23 -47.65 -18.51
N ILE A 118 -79.77 -46.79 -19.40
CA ILE A 118 -79.01 -45.81 -20.16
C ILE A 118 -79.20 -44.42 -19.53
N PHE A 119 -78.18 -43.98 -18.81
CA PHE A 119 -78.13 -42.62 -18.26
C PHE A 119 -77.28 -41.70 -19.16
N PRO A 120 -77.64 -40.42 -19.30
CA PRO A 120 -76.77 -39.47 -19.98
C PRO A 120 -75.44 -39.31 -19.22
N PRO A 121 -74.32 -39.02 -19.93
CA PRO A 121 -73.04 -38.81 -19.27
C PRO A 121 -73.08 -37.64 -18.28
N PHE A 122 -72.49 -37.82 -17.09
CA PHE A 122 -72.42 -36.79 -16.06
C PHE A 122 -71.09 -36.06 -16.09
N TYR A 123 -71.10 -34.80 -16.52
CA TYR A 123 -69.88 -34.04 -16.75
C TYR A 123 -69.36 -33.38 -15.47
N ILE A 124 -68.10 -33.60 -15.13
CA ILE A 124 -67.44 -32.93 -13.99
C ILE A 124 -66.24 -32.08 -14.42
N VAL A 125 -66.06 -30.94 -13.76
CA VAL A 125 -64.88 -30.09 -13.91
C VAL A 125 -64.29 -29.86 -12.54
N VAL A 126 -62.99 -30.14 -12.38
CA VAL A 126 -62.31 -30.01 -11.10
C VAL A 126 -61.10 -29.12 -11.25
N THR A 127 -61.09 -27.99 -10.53
CA THR A 127 -59.95 -27.06 -10.47
C THR A 127 -59.04 -27.46 -9.31
N LEU A 128 -57.75 -27.72 -9.57
CA LEU A 128 -56.75 -27.93 -8.51
C LEU A 128 -56.04 -26.62 -8.18
N TYR A 129 -55.80 -26.41 -6.88
CA TYR A 129 -55.13 -25.25 -6.33
C TYR A 129 -53.76 -25.61 -5.78
N LYS A 130 -52.78 -24.73 -5.93
CA LYS A 130 -51.41 -24.96 -5.47
C LYS A 130 -51.39 -25.03 -3.94
N LYS A 131 -50.67 -25.99 -3.36
CA LYS A 131 -50.52 -26.11 -1.91
C LYS A 131 -49.83 -24.86 -1.33
N VAL A 132 -50.35 -24.37 -0.22
CA VAL A 132 -49.70 -23.35 0.60
C VAL A 132 -48.72 -24.06 1.53
N PRO A 133 -47.40 -23.80 1.45
CA PRO A 133 -46.41 -24.54 2.22
C PRO A 133 -46.63 -24.38 3.74
N GLY A 134 -46.61 -25.50 4.47
CA GLY A 134 -46.60 -25.50 5.94
C GLY A 134 -47.91 -25.10 6.63
N VAL A 135 -48.99 -24.88 5.87
CA VAL A 135 -50.32 -24.54 6.41
C VAL A 135 -51.29 -25.65 6.04
N LYS A 136 -51.96 -26.23 7.05
CA LYS A 136 -53.05 -27.18 6.83
C LYS A 136 -54.38 -26.43 6.74
N LEU A 137 -55.04 -26.51 5.58
CA LEU A 137 -56.34 -25.87 5.32
C LEU A 137 -57.52 -26.77 5.71
N SER A 138 -58.68 -26.16 5.92
CA SER A 138 -59.82 -26.84 6.56
C SER A 138 -60.48 -27.89 5.66
N PHE A 139 -60.31 -27.75 4.34
CA PHE A 139 -60.86 -28.65 3.32
C PHE A 139 -59.96 -29.85 3.02
N GLU A 140 -58.70 -29.85 3.45
CA GLU A 140 -57.75 -30.90 3.10
C GLU A 140 -58.22 -32.28 3.60
N GLY A 141 -58.28 -33.25 2.68
CA GLY A 141 -58.75 -34.62 2.96
C GLY A 141 -60.26 -34.80 3.04
N LYS A 142 -61.05 -33.76 2.71
CA LYS A 142 -62.52 -33.85 2.62
C LYS A 142 -62.95 -33.98 1.16
N SER A 143 -64.09 -34.64 0.94
CA SER A 143 -64.74 -34.67 -0.37
C SER A 143 -65.35 -33.31 -0.70
N ILE A 144 -65.15 -32.84 -1.93
CA ILE A 144 -65.66 -31.54 -2.40
C ILE A 144 -67.11 -31.61 -2.87
N GLY A 145 -67.61 -32.81 -3.15
CA GLY A 145 -68.95 -33.03 -3.66
C GLY A 145 -69.33 -34.50 -3.68
N ASN A 146 -70.63 -34.73 -3.85
CA ASN A 146 -71.24 -36.03 -4.05
C ASN A 146 -71.99 -36.06 -5.38
N VAL A 147 -71.96 -37.18 -6.07
CA VAL A 147 -72.83 -37.48 -7.23
C VAL A 147 -73.64 -38.72 -6.88
N SER A 148 -74.95 -38.66 -6.98
CA SER A 148 -75.83 -39.78 -6.65
C SER A 148 -77.12 -39.70 -7.44
N TYR A 149 -77.78 -40.84 -7.59
CA TYR A 149 -79.11 -40.88 -8.19
C TYR A 149 -80.15 -40.17 -7.31
N SER A 150 -80.94 -39.29 -7.91
CA SER A 150 -81.95 -38.48 -7.21
C SER A 150 -83.36 -38.82 -7.75
N PRO A 151 -84.14 -39.66 -7.05
CA PRO A 151 -85.49 -40.03 -7.51
C PRO A 151 -86.49 -38.86 -7.50
N ASN A 152 -86.15 -37.76 -6.82
CA ASN A 152 -87.03 -36.61 -6.62
C ASN A 152 -86.62 -35.37 -7.43
N GLY A 153 -85.60 -35.50 -8.31
CA GLY A 153 -85.22 -34.44 -9.24
C GLY A 153 -86.25 -34.28 -10.36
N THR A 154 -86.24 -33.12 -11.05
CA THR A 154 -87.13 -32.83 -12.19
C THR A 154 -86.96 -33.79 -13.38
N LEU A 155 -86.00 -34.72 -13.33
CA LEU A 155 -85.72 -35.84 -14.23
C LEU A 155 -85.21 -37.04 -13.39
N ASP A 156 -85.62 -38.26 -13.74
CA ASP A 156 -85.15 -39.56 -13.22
C ASP A 156 -83.66 -39.77 -13.60
N ASN A 157 -82.73 -39.18 -12.83
CA ASN A 157 -81.31 -39.11 -13.20
C ASN A 157 -80.36 -38.86 -12.00
N PHE A 158 -79.05 -38.89 -12.25
CA PHE A 158 -77.99 -38.49 -11.33
C PHE A 158 -77.91 -36.98 -11.15
N ASP A 159 -77.72 -36.56 -9.90
CA ASP A 159 -77.53 -35.17 -9.51
C ASP A 159 -76.26 -35.02 -8.66
N SER A 160 -75.76 -33.79 -8.53
CA SER A 160 -74.62 -33.46 -7.68
C SER A 160 -74.99 -32.56 -6.53
N ASN A 161 -74.36 -32.82 -5.38
CA ASN A 161 -74.35 -31.91 -4.25
C ASN A 161 -72.92 -31.42 -3.99
N VAL A 162 -72.68 -30.11 -4.02
CA VAL A 162 -71.38 -29.52 -3.71
C VAL A 162 -71.24 -29.41 -2.19
N LEU A 163 -70.20 -30.02 -1.63
CA LEU A 163 -69.91 -29.99 -0.20
C LEU A 163 -68.94 -28.87 0.17
N ILE A 164 -68.01 -28.53 -0.73
CA ILE A 164 -67.00 -27.48 -0.54
C ILE A 164 -66.90 -26.68 -1.84
N ASP A 165 -67.30 -25.41 -1.78
CA ASP A 165 -67.26 -24.51 -2.92
C ASP A 165 -65.82 -24.06 -3.24
N ASP A 166 -65.50 -23.90 -4.53
CA ASP A 166 -64.19 -23.46 -5.01
C ASP A 166 -63.81 -22.07 -4.47
N LYS A 167 -64.79 -21.20 -4.23
CA LYS A 167 -64.57 -19.89 -3.60
C LYS A 167 -64.08 -20.02 -2.15
N VAL A 168 -64.65 -20.94 -1.37
CA VAL A 168 -64.22 -21.17 0.02
C VAL A 168 -62.77 -21.65 0.05
N ILE A 169 -62.38 -22.51 -0.88
CA ILE A 169 -60.99 -22.97 -1.03
C ILE A 169 -60.06 -21.80 -1.37
N GLN A 170 -60.46 -20.93 -2.31
CA GLN A 170 -59.68 -19.76 -2.70
C GLN A 170 -59.52 -18.76 -1.55
N ASP A 171 -60.60 -18.45 -0.83
CA ASP A 171 -60.59 -17.51 0.30
C ASP A 171 -59.68 -18.02 1.44
N GLU A 172 -59.70 -19.32 1.74
CA GLU A 172 -58.77 -19.94 2.72
C GLU A 172 -57.31 -19.89 2.26
N ILE A 173 -57.04 -20.16 0.99
CA ILE A 173 -55.69 -20.08 0.41
C ILE A 173 -55.17 -18.65 0.45
N GLU A 174 -55.99 -17.68 0.03
CA GLU A 174 -55.64 -16.26 0.06
C GLU A 174 -55.34 -15.79 1.48
N THR A 175 -56.18 -16.18 2.45
CA THR A 175 -55.96 -15.89 3.87
C THR A 175 -54.64 -16.49 4.38
N ALA A 176 -54.34 -17.74 4.02
CA ALA A 176 -53.10 -18.40 4.43
C ALA A 176 -51.86 -17.76 3.82
N LEU A 177 -51.92 -17.35 2.54
CA LEU A 177 -50.83 -16.63 1.87
C LEU A 177 -50.61 -15.25 2.46
N ASN A 178 -51.68 -14.49 2.73
CA ASN A 178 -51.59 -13.17 3.38
C ASN A 178 -50.94 -13.27 4.77
N ASN A 179 -51.26 -14.30 5.55
CA ASN A 179 -50.66 -14.53 6.86
C ASN A 179 -49.16 -14.89 6.78
N ILE A 180 -48.74 -15.63 5.74
CA ILE A 180 -47.32 -15.92 5.49
C ILE A 180 -46.58 -14.64 5.11
N ASP A 181 -47.12 -13.86 4.19
CA ASP A 181 -46.54 -12.59 3.77
C ASP A 181 -46.41 -11.61 4.94
N ASP A 182 -47.40 -11.55 5.83
CA ASP A 182 -47.35 -10.75 7.07
C ASP A 182 -46.24 -11.23 8.02
N LYS A 183 -46.10 -12.54 8.20
CA LYS A 183 -45.05 -13.11 9.07
C LYS A 183 -43.66 -12.82 8.52
N ASP A 184 -43.43 -13.11 7.24
CA ASP A 184 -42.14 -12.91 6.59
C ASP A 184 -41.78 -11.43 6.51
N PHE A 185 -42.76 -10.57 6.23
CA PHE A 185 -42.60 -9.12 6.31
C PHE A 185 -42.17 -8.69 7.71
N ASN A 186 -42.91 -9.08 8.75
CA ASN A 186 -42.60 -8.69 10.14
C ASN A 186 -41.23 -9.19 10.60
N GLN A 187 -40.82 -10.40 10.19
CA GLN A 187 -39.49 -10.91 10.47
C GLN A 187 -38.41 -10.05 9.82
N LYS A 188 -38.55 -9.73 8.52
CA LYS A 188 -37.57 -8.88 7.81
C LYS A 188 -37.50 -7.48 8.40
N MET A 189 -38.63 -6.94 8.86
CA MET A 189 -38.66 -5.67 9.58
C MET A 189 -37.87 -5.73 10.90
N ALA A 190 -38.05 -6.79 11.69
CA ALA A 190 -37.31 -6.96 12.94
C ALA A 190 -35.80 -7.11 12.72
N GLU A 191 -35.40 -7.92 11.74
CA GLU A 191 -33.99 -8.08 11.35
C GLU A 191 -33.38 -6.76 10.86
N ALA A 192 -34.13 -5.99 10.06
CA ALA A 192 -33.67 -4.70 9.56
C ALA A 192 -33.46 -3.68 10.69
N LEU A 193 -34.40 -3.58 11.63
CA LEU A 193 -34.29 -2.72 12.81
C LEU A 193 -33.11 -3.11 13.71
N GLU A 194 -32.82 -4.41 13.84
CA GLU A 194 -31.67 -4.88 14.60
C GLU A 194 -30.34 -4.53 13.92
N ALA A 195 -30.27 -4.61 12.59
CA ALA A 195 -29.11 -4.17 11.82
C ALA A 195 -28.88 -2.65 11.97
N GLU A 196 -29.95 -1.85 11.98
CA GLU A 196 -29.85 -0.40 12.25
C GLU A 196 -29.30 -0.09 13.65
N LYS A 197 -29.76 -0.79 14.69
CA LYS A 197 -29.22 -0.60 16.06
C LYS A 197 -27.72 -0.87 16.14
N LYS A 198 -27.21 -1.75 15.30
CA LYS A 198 -25.78 -2.07 15.17
C LYS A 198 -25.03 -1.10 14.24
N ASN A 199 -25.71 -0.10 13.69
CA ASN A 199 -25.21 0.82 12.68
C ASN A 199 -24.72 0.12 11.39
N ASP A 200 -25.21 -1.09 11.10
CA ASP A 200 -24.94 -1.80 9.84
C ASP A 200 -25.98 -1.39 8.78
N LEU A 201 -25.77 -0.20 8.24
CA LEU A 201 -26.69 0.44 7.28
C LEU A 201 -26.85 -0.36 5.98
N SER A 202 -25.83 -1.13 5.58
CA SER A 202 -25.86 -1.92 4.33
C SER A 202 -26.75 -3.15 4.49
N THR A 203 -26.61 -3.86 5.60
CA THR A 203 -27.47 -4.99 5.95
C THR A 203 -28.91 -4.52 6.18
N ALA A 204 -29.11 -3.42 6.89
CA ALA A 204 -30.43 -2.81 7.08
C ALA A 204 -31.11 -2.47 5.75
N TYR A 205 -30.40 -1.80 4.83
CA TYR A 205 -30.92 -1.46 3.50
C TYR A 205 -31.34 -2.70 2.70
N SER A 206 -30.52 -3.75 2.74
CA SER A 206 -30.81 -5.01 2.05
C SER A 206 -32.06 -5.69 2.61
N LEU A 207 -32.22 -5.73 3.94
CA LEU A 207 -33.37 -6.34 4.61
C LEU A 207 -34.67 -5.56 4.35
N TYR A 208 -34.65 -4.22 4.43
CA TYR A 208 -35.80 -3.40 4.02
C TYR A 208 -36.14 -3.54 2.54
N SER A 209 -35.14 -3.75 1.68
CA SER A 209 -35.37 -3.99 0.25
C SER A 209 -36.09 -5.31 0.01
N VAL A 210 -35.81 -6.34 0.82
CA VAL A 210 -36.57 -7.59 0.82
C VAL A 210 -37.99 -7.37 1.35
N ALA A 211 -38.16 -6.68 2.50
CA ALA A 211 -39.48 -6.37 3.05
C ALA A 211 -40.35 -5.57 2.05
N SER A 212 -39.76 -4.63 1.31
CA SER A 212 -40.44 -3.85 0.27
C SER A 212 -40.92 -4.69 -0.91
N LYS A 213 -40.27 -5.83 -1.20
CA LYS A 213 -40.76 -6.77 -2.22
C LYS A 213 -41.98 -7.56 -1.74
N ILE A 214 -42.05 -7.88 -0.45
CA ILE A 214 -43.19 -8.58 0.18
C ILE A 214 -44.40 -7.64 0.29
N LYS A 215 -44.19 -6.40 0.78
CA LYS A 215 -45.23 -5.35 0.81
C LYS A 215 -44.80 -4.07 0.08
N PRO A 216 -44.98 -4.01 -1.25
CA PRO A 216 -44.56 -2.87 -2.06
C PRO A 216 -45.31 -1.56 -1.79
N SER A 217 -46.41 -1.59 -1.04
CA SER A 217 -47.20 -0.41 -0.67
C SER A 217 -46.82 0.16 0.70
N ASP A 218 -45.99 -0.52 1.49
CA ASP A 218 -45.62 -0.06 2.84
C ASP A 218 -44.85 1.28 2.79
N LYS A 219 -45.42 2.30 3.43
CA LYS A 219 -44.88 3.67 3.41
C LYS A 219 -43.60 3.79 4.24
N PHE A 220 -43.58 3.17 5.43
CA PHE A 220 -42.45 3.25 6.35
C PHE A 220 -41.20 2.64 5.70
N VAL A 221 -41.32 1.46 5.10
CA VAL A 221 -40.20 0.78 4.42
C VAL A 221 -39.65 1.62 3.27
N LYS A 222 -40.52 2.26 2.48
CA LYS A 222 -40.08 3.12 1.37
C LYS A 222 -39.33 4.35 1.84
N GLU A 223 -39.84 5.02 2.87
CA GLU A 223 -39.18 6.19 3.45
C GLU A 223 -37.82 5.79 4.03
N LYS A 224 -37.77 4.64 4.72
CA LYS A 224 -36.54 4.15 5.33
C LYS A 224 -35.48 3.74 4.31
N LEU A 225 -35.87 3.11 3.20
CA LEU A 225 -34.95 2.82 2.09
C LEU A 225 -34.37 4.09 1.46
N LYS A 226 -35.17 5.16 1.36
CA LYS A 226 -34.69 6.44 0.82
C LYS A 226 -33.65 7.09 1.74
N GLU A 227 -33.91 7.09 3.05
CA GLU A 227 -32.99 7.58 4.08
C GLU A 227 -31.66 6.80 4.04
N LEU A 228 -31.73 5.46 4.19
CA LEU A 228 -30.54 4.60 4.20
C LEU A 228 -29.72 4.68 2.90
N ALA A 229 -30.36 4.83 1.74
CA ALA A 229 -29.64 5.05 0.47
C ALA A 229 -28.83 6.36 0.47
N SER A 230 -29.36 7.41 1.10
CA SER A 230 -28.67 8.69 1.26
C SER A 230 -27.48 8.54 2.20
N ASP A 231 -27.67 7.88 3.34
CA ASP A 231 -26.62 7.68 4.35
C ASP A 231 -25.47 6.82 3.81
N LEU A 232 -25.79 5.71 3.13
CA LEU A 232 -24.78 4.87 2.48
C LEU A 232 -23.98 5.63 1.40
N LYS A 233 -24.62 6.54 0.67
CA LYS A 233 -23.94 7.40 -0.31
C LYS A 233 -23.00 8.41 0.38
N ASN A 234 -23.44 9.01 1.49
CA ASN A 234 -22.63 9.96 2.26
C ASN A 234 -21.43 9.26 2.91
N LEU A 235 -21.64 8.10 3.54
CA LEU A 235 -20.58 7.28 4.12
C LEU A 235 -19.53 6.86 3.08
N GLY A 236 -19.98 6.48 1.87
CA GLY A 236 -19.09 6.16 0.75
C GLY A 236 -18.25 7.35 0.26
N ASN A 237 -18.74 8.58 0.40
CA ASN A 237 -17.97 9.79 0.09
C ASN A 237 -16.99 10.13 1.23
N GLU A 238 -17.41 10.02 2.48
CA GLU A 238 -16.54 10.21 3.65
C GLU A 238 -15.38 9.21 3.67
N ALA A 239 -15.64 7.93 3.36
CA ALA A 239 -14.58 6.92 3.27
C ALA A 239 -13.56 7.22 2.17
N LYS A 240 -14.00 7.77 1.02
CA LYS A 240 -13.09 8.20 -0.06
C LYS A 240 -12.25 9.41 0.36
N ILE A 241 -12.88 10.41 0.99
CA ILE A 241 -12.20 11.59 1.54
C ILE A 241 -11.17 11.16 2.59
N GLN A 242 -11.53 10.23 3.47
CA GLN A 242 -10.61 9.66 4.47
C GLN A 242 -9.43 8.95 3.81
N ALA A 243 -9.68 8.06 2.84
CA ALA A 243 -8.62 7.32 2.16
C ALA A 243 -7.65 8.24 1.39
N GLU A 244 -8.16 9.31 0.78
CA GLU A 244 -7.32 10.30 0.09
C GLU A 244 -6.48 11.12 1.09
N TYR A 245 -7.08 11.53 2.22
CA TYR A 245 -6.35 12.17 3.31
C TYR A 245 -5.23 11.25 3.85
N ASP A 246 -5.54 9.99 4.15
CA ASP A 246 -4.57 9.02 4.68
C ASP A 246 -3.42 8.77 3.69
N ARG A 247 -3.73 8.72 2.39
CA ARG A 247 -2.72 8.62 1.33
C ARG A 247 -1.77 9.82 1.34
N PHE A 248 -2.29 11.05 1.43
CA PHE A 248 -1.46 12.24 1.50
C PHE A 248 -0.57 12.25 2.76
N MET A 249 -1.12 11.86 3.91
CA MET A 249 -0.37 11.74 5.16
C MET A 249 0.77 10.72 5.04
N ALA A 250 0.48 9.53 4.51
CA ALA A 250 1.48 8.48 4.32
C ALA A 250 2.59 8.88 3.33
N LEU A 251 2.25 9.57 2.25
CA LEU A 251 3.25 10.11 1.30
C LEU A 251 4.11 11.18 1.94
N GLY A 252 3.53 12.05 2.76
CA GLY A 252 4.28 13.02 3.55
C GLY A 252 5.29 12.34 4.48
N ASP A 253 4.84 11.34 5.24
CA ASP A 253 5.68 10.59 6.18
C ASP A 253 6.82 9.86 5.46
N ALA A 254 6.54 9.21 4.34
CA ALA A 254 7.55 8.54 3.52
C ALA A 254 8.62 9.52 3.00
N ASN A 255 8.24 10.74 2.64
CA ASN A 255 9.18 11.76 2.17
C ASN A 255 10.00 12.37 3.33
N VAL A 256 9.43 12.52 4.53
CA VAL A 256 10.22 12.87 5.73
C VAL A 256 11.29 11.81 6.00
N ASN A 257 10.92 10.53 5.96
CA ASN A 257 11.86 9.41 6.14
C ASN A 257 12.94 9.36 5.07
N SER A 258 12.62 9.83 3.86
CA SER A 258 13.56 9.95 2.74
C SER A 258 14.36 11.27 2.75
N LEU A 259 14.24 12.09 3.81
CA LEU A 259 14.85 13.42 3.95
C LEU A 259 14.44 14.44 2.86
N LYS A 260 13.33 14.17 2.15
CA LYS A 260 12.74 15.03 1.12
C LYS A 260 11.69 15.96 1.72
N TYR A 261 12.13 16.88 2.57
CA TYR A 261 11.22 17.67 3.40
C TYR A 261 10.30 18.62 2.59
N VAL A 262 10.78 19.16 1.47
CA VAL A 262 9.96 20.01 0.58
C VAL A 262 8.76 19.23 0.01
N ASP A 263 9.01 18.02 -0.48
CA ASP A 263 7.97 17.14 -1.02
C ASP A 263 6.99 16.71 0.09
N ALA A 264 7.51 16.38 1.28
CA ALA A 264 6.68 16.05 2.44
C ALA A 264 5.70 17.18 2.80
N ILE A 265 6.17 18.43 2.84
CA ILE A 265 5.33 19.61 3.09
C ILE A 265 4.23 19.73 2.04
N GLN A 266 4.52 19.47 0.76
CA GLN A 266 3.49 19.50 -0.30
C GLN A 266 2.43 18.42 -0.11
N TYR A 267 2.82 17.21 0.28
CA TYR A 267 1.88 16.12 0.54
C TYR A 267 0.97 16.42 1.75
N TYR A 268 1.52 16.93 2.86
CA TYR A 268 0.69 17.34 4.00
C TYR A 268 -0.23 18.53 3.66
N LYS A 269 0.22 19.48 2.83
CA LYS A 269 -0.67 20.52 2.28
C LYS A 269 -1.77 19.92 1.41
N GLY A 270 -1.51 18.83 0.69
CA GLY A 270 -2.51 18.01 0.03
C GLY A 270 -3.55 17.44 1.00
N ALA A 271 -3.11 16.87 2.12
CA ALA A 271 -3.99 16.39 3.18
C ALA A 271 -4.91 17.51 3.72
N LEU A 272 -4.37 18.73 3.91
CA LEU A 272 -5.16 19.89 4.33
C LEU A 272 -6.16 20.41 3.29
N LYS A 273 -5.93 20.14 2.00
CA LYS A 273 -6.94 20.43 0.96
C LYS A 273 -8.12 19.45 1.01
N VAL A 274 -7.86 18.21 1.45
CA VAL A 274 -8.89 17.17 1.62
C VAL A 274 -9.65 17.36 2.94
N LYS A 275 -8.92 17.64 4.03
CA LYS A 275 -9.45 17.95 5.35
C LYS A 275 -8.89 19.26 5.86
N SER A 276 -9.63 20.33 5.60
CA SER A 276 -9.28 21.66 6.11
C SER A 276 -9.16 21.66 7.63
N ASN A 277 -8.14 22.34 8.15
CA ASN A 277 -7.89 22.53 9.58
C ASN A 277 -7.55 21.24 10.37
N ASP A 278 -7.07 20.18 9.71
CA ASP A 278 -6.56 19.01 10.43
C ASP A 278 -5.29 19.34 11.22
N ALA A 279 -5.37 19.21 12.55
CA ALA A 279 -4.27 19.58 13.45
C ALA A 279 -3.01 18.71 13.24
N VAL A 280 -3.18 17.43 12.86
CA VAL A 280 -2.05 16.51 12.65
C VAL A 280 -1.25 16.90 11.41
N ALA A 281 -1.91 17.17 10.29
CA ALA A 281 -1.28 17.63 9.06
C ALA A 281 -0.59 18.99 9.26
N VAL A 282 -1.20 19.93 10.01
CA VAL A 282 -0.55 21.19 10.39
C VAL A 282 0.73 20.95 11.19
N SER A 283 0.68 20.10 12.23
CA SER A 283 1.85 19.77 13.04
C SER A 283 2.97 19.16 12.20
N LYS A 284 2.63 18.21 11.31
CA LYS A 284 3.62 17.55 10.46
C LYS A 284 4.26 18.49 9.44
N ILE A 285 3.55 19.52 8.96
CA ILE A 285 4.15 20.59 8.14
C ILE A 285 5.18 21.36 8.96
N ALA A 286 4.84 21.78 10.17
CA ALA A 286 5.76 22.52 11.04
C ALA A 286 7.01 21.69 11.39
N ASP A 287 6.84 20.40 11.67
CA ASP A 287 7.96 19.48 11.92
C ASP A 287 8.85 19.33 10.68
N ALA A 288 8.26 19.16 9.49
CA ALA A 288 9.00 19.06 8.24
C ALA A 288 9.73 20.36 7.88
N GLU A 289 9.14 21.54 8.15
CA GLU A 289 9.79 22.84 7.97
C GLU A 289 10.98 23.02 8.91
N LYS A 290 10.86 22.58 10.17
CA LYS A 290 11.97 22.56 11.13
C LYS A 290 13.10 21.65 10.66
N LEU A 291 12.77 20.44 10.19
CA LEU A 291 13.76 19.50 9.65
C LEU A 291 14.46 20.06 8.40
N LEU A 292 13.72 20.73 7.51
CA LEU A 292 14.29 21.40 6.34
C LEU A 292 15.27 22.51 6.74
N ALA A 293 14.92 23.32 7.74
CA ALA A 293 15.80 24.37 8.26
C ALA A 293 17.08 23.78 8.85
N LEU A 294 16.97 22.75 9.70
CA LEU A 294 18.12 22.05 10.29
C LEU A 294 19.03 21.42 9.23
N ALA A 295 18.45 20.80 8.20
CA ALA A 295 19.21 20.24 7.08
C ALA A 295 19.94 21.34 6.29
N GLY A 296 19.27 22.48 6.06
CA GLY A 296 19.89 23.64 5.43
C GLY A 296 21.05 24.24 6.24
N GLU A 297 20.90 24.34 7.56
CA GLU A 297 21.97 24.79 8.46
C GLU A 297 23.16 23.81 8.48
N LYS A 298 22.88 22.51 8.56
CA LYS A 298 23.91 21.48 8.50
C LYS A 298 24.68 21.55 7.18
N ALA A 299 23.98 21.67 6.05
CA ALA A 299 24.62 21.77 4.74
C ALA A 299 25.49 23.03 4.61
N LYS A 300 25.05 24.17 5.16
CA LYS A 300 25.87 25.40 5.21
C LYS A 300 27.13 25.21 6.05
N LYS A 301 27.03 24.59 7.22
CA LYS A 301 28.20 24.27 8.06
C LYS A 301 29.14 23.29 7.38
N ASP A 302 28.63 22.26 6.74
CA ASP A 302 29.45 21.28 5.99
C ASP A 302 30.18 21.94 4.82
N ALA A 303 29.51 22.83 4.07
CA ALA A 303 30.14 23.60 2.99
C ALA A 303 31.21 24.55 3.49
N GLU A 304 30.94 25.28 4.58
CA GLU A 304 31.91 26.21 5.18
C GLU A 304 33.13 25.48 5.75
N PHE A 305 32.91 24.36 6.44
CA PHE A 305 33.99 23.49 6.91
C PHE A 305 34.89 23.03 5.74
N ASN A 306 34.31 22.51 4.66
CA ASN A 306 35.07 22.05 3.50
C ASN A 306 35.83 23.18 2.81
N ARG A 307 35.25 24.38 2.75
CA ARG A 307 35.90 25.59 2.22
C ARG A 307 37.13 25.96 3.06
N LEU A 308 37.01 25.93 4.38
CA LEU A 308 38.10 26.26 5.32
C LEU A 308 39.24 25.22 5.27
N ILE A 309 38.92 23.93 5.18
CA ILE A 309 39.92 22.87 4.95
C ILE A 309 40.66 23.11 3.63
N THR A 310 39.93 23.36 2.53
CA THR A 310 40.52 23.61 1.22
C THR A 310 41.41 24.86 1.23
N SER A 311 40.97 25.93 1.91
CA SER A 311 41.76 27.15 2.09
C SER A 311 43.05 26.89 2.88
N GLY A 312 42.97 26.11 3.96
CA GLY A 312 44.14 25.72 4.74
C GLY A 312 45.14 24.90 3.92
N ASP A 313 44.67 23.91 3.17
CA ASP A 313 45.51 23.09 2.29
C ASP A 313 46.18 23.92 1.19
N ALA A 314 45.45 24.89 0.60
CA ALA A 314 46.03 25.81 -0.37
C ALA A 314 47.15 26.68 0.23
N ASN A 315 46.99 27.12 1.49
CA ASN A 315 48.02 27.86 2.21
C ASN A 315 49.23 26.99 2.56
N VAL A 316 49.04 25.72 2.93
CA VAL A 316 50.16 24.76 3.11
C VAL A 316 50.94 24.60 1.82
N ASN A 317 50.27 24.42 0.68
CA ASN A 317 50.93 24.28 -0.62
C ASN A 317 51.74 25.53 -1.02
N GLN A 318 51.38 26.70 -0.49
CA GLN A 318 52.11 27.96 -0.67
C GLN A 318 53.17 28.21 0.42
N SER A 319 53.43 27.24 1.30
CA SER A 319 54.30 27.39 2.49
C SER A 319 53.86 28.49 3.47
N LYS A 320 52.61 28.95 3.40
CA LYS A 320 52.02 29.94 4.32
C LYS A 320 51.42 29.23 5.53
N TYR A 321 52.28 28.58 6.32
CA TYR A 321 51.82 27.67 7.38
C TYR A 321 51.01 28.36 8.49
N ALA A 322 51.31 29.61 8.83
CA ALA A 322 50.55 30.37 9.82
C ALA A 322 49.10 30.62 9.35
N ASP A 323 48.90 31.02 8.09
CA ASP A 323 47.58 31.24 7.49
C ASP A 323 46.81 29.92 7.33
N ALA A 324 47.52 28.82 7.05
CA ALA A 324 46.95 27.48 7.01
C ALA A 324 46.39 27.07 8.38
N ILE A 325 47.18 27.23 9.45
CA ILE A 325 46.77 26.96 10.84
C ILE A 325 45.52 27.76 11.19
N LEU A 326 45.47 29.05 10.83
CA LEU A 326 44.29 29.89 11.08
C LEU A 326 43.05 29.36 10.36
N SER A 327 43.17 28.99 9.08
CA SER A 327 42.07 28.41 8.30
C SER A 327 41.56 27.09 8.90
N PHE A 328 42.46 26.20 9.33
CA PHE A 328 42.08 24.95 9.97
C PHE A 328 41.47 25.14 11.37
N LYS A 329 41.91 26.14 12.15
CA LYS A 329 41.27 26.49 13.42
C LYS A 329 39.86 27.02 13.23
N GLN A 330 39.63 27.85 12.22
CA GLN A 330 38.27 28.27 11.84
C GLN A 330 37.41 27.07 11.42
N ALA A 331 37.99 26.06 10.76
CA ALA A 331 37.27 24.82 10.46
C ALA A 331 36.84 24.08 11.76
N LEU A 332 37.69 24.07 12.79
CA LEU A 332 37.34 23.52 14.11
C LEU A 332 36.27 24.33 14.85
N ASP A 333 36.18 25.64 14.64
CA ASP A 333 35.08 26.45 15.18
C ASP A 333 33.73 26.03 14.57
N VAL A 334 33.72 25.60 13.30
CA VAL A 334 32.53 25.08 12.62
C VAL A 334 32.21 23.64 13.04
N ARG A 335 33.25 22.80 13.17
CA ARG A 335 33.13 21.39 13.59
C ARG A 335 34.14 21.05 14.70
N PRO A 336 33.78 21.27 15.97
CA PRO A 336 34.66 21.00 17.10
C PRO A 336 35.07 19.53 17.17
N GLY A 337 36.36 19.27 17.37
CA GLY A 337 36.91 17.93 17.52
C GLY A 337 37.09 17.13 16.22
N ASP A 338 36.95 17.77 15.05
CA ASP A 338 37.21 17.10 13.77
C ASP A 338 38.67 16.64 13.67
N THR A 339 38.87 15.34 13.47
CA THR A 339 40.20 14.71 13.49
C THR A 339 41.05 15.09 12.28
N ILE A 340 40.44 15.39 11.14
CA ILE A 340 41.14 15.81 9.92
C ILE A 340 41.71 17.21 10.15
N ALA A 341 40.89 18.15 10.63
CA ALA A 341 41.34 19.51 10.92
C ALA A 341 42.46 19.53 11.98
N LEU A 342 42.34 18.73 13.05
CA LEU A 342 43.37 18.60 14.08
C LEU A 342 44.71 18.07 13.52
N ALA A 343 44.66 17.02 12.70
CA ALA A 343 45.87 16.46 12.07
C ALA A 343 46.55 17.48 11.15
N ARG A 344 45.75 18.21 10.36
CA ARG A 344 46.24 19.27 9.46
C ARG A 344 46.89 20.44 10.20
N ILE A 345 46.35 20.83 11.35
CA ILE A 345 46.97 21.83 12.23
C ILE A 345 48.33 21.33 12.73
N ALA A 346 48.39 20.11 13.27
CA ALA A 346 49.64 19.55 13.80
C ALA A 346 50.74 19.46 12.72
N ASP A 347 50.37 19.05 11.50
CA ASP A 347 51.31 19.00 10.37
C ASP A 347 51.75 20.40 9.93
N ALA A 348 50.84 21.38 9.86
CA ALA A 348 51.19 22.75 9.53
C ALA A 348 52.07 23.41 10.60
N GLU A 349 51.83 23.15 11.89
CA GLU A 349 52.66 23.60 13.00
C GLU A 349 54.07 23.00 12.92
N ARG A 350 54.18 21.70 12.60
CA ARG A 350 55.47 21.05 12.37
C ARG A 350 56.23 21.70 11.21
N GLN A 351 55.56 21.97 10.09
CA GLN A 351 56.19 22.60 8.93
C GLN A 351 56.60 24.06 9.20
N LEU A 352 55.79 24.80 9.97
CA LEU A 352 56.13 26.16 10.41
C LEU A 352 57.41 26.16 11.25
N ALA A 353 57.50 25.26 12.25
CA ALA A 353 58.69 25.13 13.08
C ALA A 353 59.94 24.79 12.25
N LEU A 354 59.84 23.80 11.36
CA LEU A 354 60.95 23.42 10.47
C LEU A 354 61.39 24.56 9.55
N SER A 355 60.45 25.37 9.05
CA SER A 355 60.77 26.54 8.22
C SER A 355 61.52 27.62 9.01
N GLY A 356 61.10 27.86 10.25
CA GLY A 356 61.76 28.80 11.16
C GLY A 356 63.18 28.34 11.52
N ASP A 357 63.38 27.05 11.76
CA ASP A 357 64.70 26.49 12.08
C ASP A 357 65.65 26.56 10.88
N LYS A 358 65.17 26.24 9.67
CA LYS A 358 65.95 26.43 8.44
C LYS A 358 66.36 27.88 8.24
N ALA A 359 65.46 28.84 8.46
CA ALA A 359 65.77 30.26 8.32
C ALA A 359 66.82 30.74 9.35
N LYS A 360 66.75 30.25 10.60
CA LYS A 360 67.76 30.53 11.63
C LYS A 360 69.13 29.93 11.27
N GLN A 361 69.15 28.68 10.82
CA GLN A 361 70.37 28.01 10.36
C GLN A 361 71.00 28.78 9.17
N GLU A 362 70.18 29.22 8.21
CA GLU A 362 70.64 30.04 7.09
C GLU A 362 71.25 31.38 7.54
N ALA A 363 70.58 32.09 8.45
CA ALA A 363 71.05 33.36 8.98
C ALA A 363 72.37 33.20 9.75
N GLU A 364 72.47 32.18 10.60
CA GLU A 364 73.68 31.90 11.37
C GLU A 364 74.83 31.45 10.47
N PHE A 365 74.57 30.61 9.46
CA PHE A 365 75.55 30.26 8.44
C PHE A 365 76.11 31.51 7.76
N ASN A 366 75.25 32.39 7.25
CA ASN A 366 75.66 33.63 6.58
C ASN A 366 76.43 34.57 7.51
N ARG A 367 76.02 34.66 8.79
CA ARG A 367 76.73 35.43 9.81
C ARG A 367 78.16 34.90 10.05
N LEU A 368 78.32 33.59 10.19
CA LEU A 368 79.63 32.94 10.39
C LEU A 368 80.54 33.11 9.17
N ILE A 369 79.98 33.01 7.97
CA ILE A 369 80.68 33.25 6.71
C ILE A 369 81.19 34.70 6.63
N ALA A 370 80.34 35.69 6.93
CA ALA A 370 80.74 37.09 6.97
C ALA A 370 81.78 37.39 8.07
N ALA A 371 81.64 36.79 9.25
CA ALA A 371 82.60 36.93 10.34
C ALA A 371 83.96 36.31 9.99
N GLY A 372 83.97 35.18 9.28
CA GLY A 372 85.18 34.56 8.75
C GLY A 372 85.91 35.48 7.76
N ASP A 373 85.20 36.05 6.79
CA ASP A 373 85.77 37.00 5.83
C ASP A 373 86.35 38.24 6.50
N ALA A 374 85.62 38.82 7.46
CA ALA A 374 86.08 39.98 8.21
C ALA A 374 87.39 39.69 8.97
N ASN A 375 87.51 38.50 9.54
CA ASN A 375 88.74 38.04 10.20
C ASN A 375 89.90 37.84 9.20
N VAL A 376 89.64 37.30 8.00
CA VAL A 376 90.65 37.22 6.92
C VAL A 376 91.15 38.63 6.54
N GLY A 377 90.24 39.60 6.37
CA GLY A 377 90.60 40.99 6.06
C GLY A 377 91.44 41.66 7.15
N GLN A 378 91.29 41.24 8.40
CA GLN A 378 92.09 41.67 9.55
C GLN A 378 93.37 40.84 9.78
N SER A 379 93.69 39.90 8.88
CA SER A 379 94.79 38.92 9.02
C SER A 379 94.69 38.01 10.26
N LYS A 380 93.49 37.87 10.84
CA LYS A 380 93.15 36.97 11.96
C LYS A 380 92.75 35.59 11.42
N TYR A 381 93.72 34.90 10.81
CA TYR A 381 93.42 33.71 10.01
C TYR A 381 92.94 32.51 10.86
N SER A 382 93.44 32.35 12.09
CA SER A 382 93.00 31.29 13.01
C SER A 382 91.52 31.43 13.39
N GLU A 383 91.07 32.65 13.70
CA GLU A 383 89.68 32.95 14.01
C GLU A 383 88.78 32.84 12.78
N ALA A 384 89.28 33.19 11.60
CA ALA A 384 88.58 32.97 10.34
C ALA A 384 88.30 31.48 10.09
N ILE A 385 89.31 30.62 10.29
CA ILE A 385 89.20 29.16 10.15
C ILE A 385 88.13 28.60 11.09
N LEU A 386 88.09 29.03 12.36
CA LEU A 386 87.07 28.60 13.32
C LEU A 386 85.65 28.99 12.88
N ASN A 387 85.47 30.22 12.38
CA ASN A 387 84.18 30.67 11.85
C ASN A 387 83.75 29.87 10.62
N PHE A 388 84.64 29.61 9.66
CA PHE A 388 84.29 28.82 8.47
C PHE A 388 84.01 27.34 8.81
N LYS A 389 84.75 26.72 9.72
CA LYS A 389 84.43 25.36 10.22
C LYS A 389 83.08 25.32 10.93
N SER A 390 82.76 26.35 11.73
CA SER A 390 81.45 26.46 12.38
C SER A 390 80.32 26.62 11.37
N ALA A 391 80.53 27.38 10.29
CA ALA A 391 79.58 27.48 9.19
C ALA A 391 79.37 26.11 8.50
N LEU A 392 80.44 25.34 8.27
CA LEU A 392 80.37 24.01 7.69
C LEU A 392 79.69 22.97 8.60
N ASN A 393 79.69 23.17 9.92
CA ASN A 393 78.88 22.34 10.83
C ASN A 393 77.37 22.57 10.62
N ILE A 394 76.96 23.75 10.16
CA ILE A 394 75.55 24.08 9.85
C ILE A 394 75.19 23.60 8.44
N LYS A 395 76.05 23.86 7.45
CA LYS A 395 75.91 23.37 6.08
C LYS A 395 77.13 22.54 5.65
N PRO A 396 77.09 21.23 5.89
CA PRO A 396 78.14 20.34 5.42
C PRO A 396 78.26 20.43 3.90
N ASN A 397 79.51 20.47 3.42
CA ASN A 397 79.85 20.53 1.99
C ASN A 397 79.44 21.81 1.25
N ASP A 398 79.14 22.90 1.96
CA ASP A 398 78.96 24.19 1.29
C ASP A 398 80.25 24.62 0.57
N SER A 399 80.15 24.81 -0.75
CA SER A 399 81.31 25.04 -1.60
C SER A 399 82.00 26.38 -1.29
N VAL A 400 81.22 27.41 -0.93
CA VAL A 400 81.74 28.74 -0.60
C VAL A 400 82.52 28.69 0.71
N ALA A 401 81.94 28.06 1.74
CA ALA A 401 82.58 27.89 3.03
C ALA A 401 83.87 27.06 2.94
N LEU A 402 83.87 25.97 2.15
CA LEU A 402 85.06 25.13 1.92
C LEU A 402 86.20 25.90 1.25
N VAL A 403 85.91 26.67 0.20
CA VAL A 403 86.92 27.47 -0.51
C VAL A 403 87.51 28.54 0.42
N ARG A 404 86.65 29.23 1.19
CA ARG A 404 87.08 30.25 2.14
C ARG A 404 87.94 29.68 3.26
N LEU A 405 87.58 28.51 3.78
CA LEU A 405 88.37 27.78 4.76
C LEU A 405 89.77 27.45 4.21
N ALA A 406 89.85 26.83 3.02
CA ALA A 406 91.13 26.47 2.41
C ALA A 406 92.02 27.69 2.16
N ASN A 407 91.42 28.81 1.72
CA ASN A 407 92.15 30.07 1.54
C ASN A 407 92.67 30.62 2.87
N ALA A 408 91.87 30.60 3.94
CA ALA A 408 92.30 31.07 5.26
C ALA A 408 93.42 30.18 5.84
N GLU A 409 93.34 28.86 5.68
CA GLU A 409 94.39 27.90 6.07
C GLU A 409 95.71 28.18 5.32
N LYS A 410 95.62 28.44 4.01
CA LYS A 410 96.79 28.83 3.20
C LYS A 410 97.40 30.14 3.68
N GLN A 411 96.59 31.16 3.98
CA GLN A 411 97.09 32.46 4.47
C GLN A 411 97.72 32.34 5.86
N LEU A 412 97.16 31.52 6.76
CA LEU A 412 97.75 31.25 8.07
C LEU A 412 99.14 30.61 7.94
N ALA A 413 99.30 29.63 7.05
CA ALA A 413 100.58 28.99 6.80
C ALA A 413 101.62 29.99 6.27
N LEU A 414 101.26 30.80 5.26
CA LEU A 414 102.12 31.83 4.71
C LEU A 414 102.52 32.90 5.75
N ALA A 415 101.59 33.32 6.61
CA ALA A 415 101.87 34.24 7.70
C ALA A 415 102.84 33.65 8.73
N GLY A 416 102.68 32.37 9.07
CA GLY A 416 103.60 31.64 9.94
C GLY A 416 105.00 31.50 9.36
N ASP A 417 105.11 31.17 8.07
CA ASP A 417 106.40 31.08 7.38
C ASP A 417 107.10 32.44 7.28
N LYS A 418 106.34 33.50 6.97
CA LYS A 418 106.86 34.87 6.97
C LYS A 418 107.36 35.28 8.36
N ALA A 419 106.63 34.96 9.42
CA ALA A 419 107.05 35.25 10.79
C ALA A 419 108.33 34.48 11.19
N LYS A 420 108.49 33.23 10.76
CA LYS A 420 109.74 32.46 10.96
C LYS A 420 110.92 33.06 10.21
N GLN A 421 110.71 33.42 8.93
CA GLN A 421 111.73 34.10 8.13
C GLN A 421 112.15 35.43 8.77
N GLU A 422 111.18 36.21 9.27
CA GLU A 422 111.44 37.46 9.99
C GLU A 422 112.27 37.24 11.26
N ALA A 423 111.89 36.26 12.09
CA ALA A 423 112.61 35.94 13.32
C ALA A 423 114.04 35.44 13.04
N GLU A 424 114.21 34.59 12.03
CA GLU A 424 115.51 34.07 11.62
C GLU A 424 116.41 35.19 11.04
N PHE A 425 115.83 36.08 10.25
CA PHE A 425 116.51 37.28 9.78
C PHE A 425 117.07 38.10 10.95
N TYR A 426 116.24 38.47 11.94
CA TYR A 426 116.70 39.24 13.10
C TYR A 426 117.71 38.47 13.97
N ARG A 427 117.56 37.15 14.10
CA ARG A 427 118.53 36.29 14.80
C ARG A 427 119.90 36.32 14.12
N LEU A 428 119.95 36.21 12.78
CA LEU A 428 121.19 36.28 12.00
C LEU A 428 121.85 37.66 12.08
N ILE A 429 121.05 38.72 12.05
CA ILE A 429 121.51 40.10 12.24
C ILE A 429 122.15 40.28 13.63
N ALA A 430 121.49 39.83 14.69
CA ALA A 430 122.05 39.89 16.05
C ALA A 430 123.30 39.01 16.23
N ALA A 431 123.33 37.82 15.62
CA ALA A 431 124.49 36.94 15.63
C ALA A 431 125.68 37.53 14.85
N GLY A 432 125.42 38.21 13.74
CA GLY A 432 126.42 38.97 12.99
C GLY A 432 127.04 40.07 13.84
N ASP A 433 126.23 40.91 14.48
CA ASP A 433 126.71 41.97 15.39
C ASP A 433 127.55 41.41 16.54
N ALA A 434 127.08 40.33 17.17
CA ALA A 434 127.80 39.67 18.26
C ALA A 434 129.18 39.17 17.81
N ASN A 435 129.30 38.65 16.58
CA ASN A 435 130.58 38.21 16.00
C ASN A 435 131.50 39.40 15.69
N VAL A 436 130.98 40.54 15.21
CA VAL A 436 131.77 41.78 15.04
C VAL A 436 132.38 42.22 16.37
N ASN A 437 131.57 42.25 17.44
CA ASN A 437 132.03 42.61 18.79
C ASN A 437 133.10 41.66 19.34
N GLN A 438 133.17 40.43 18.83
CA GLN A 438 134.19 39.42 19.17
C GLN A 438 135.37 39.39 18.19
N SER A 439 135.45 40.34 17.24
CA SER A 439 136.46 40.37 16.17
C SER A 439 136.47 39.15 15.24
N LYS A 440 135.36 38.41 15.15
CA LYS A 440 135.14 37.26 14.27
C LYS A 440 134.51 37.69 12.94
N TYR A 441 135.29 38.41 12.13
CA TYR A 441 134.77 39.11 10.95
C TYR A 441 134.26 38.19 9.84
N SER A 442 134.91 37.03 9.62
CA SER A 442 134.48 36.07 8.60
C SER A 442 133.11 35.47 8.91
N GLU A 443 132.84 35.14 10.18
CA GLU A 443 131.56 34.63 10.65
C GLU A 443 130.48 35.71 10.67
N ALA A 444 130.85 36.97 10.97
CA ALA A 444 129.93 38.10 10.87
C ALA A 444 129.45 38.32 9.42
N ILE A 445 130.37 38.32 8.45
CA ILE A 445 130.06 38.43 7.02
C ILE A 445 129.12 37.31 6.56
N LEU A 446 129.36 36.06 6.98
CA LEU A 446 128.50 34.92 6.64
C LEU A 446 127.08 35.07 7.22
N ASN A 447 126.95 35.54 8.47
CA ASN A 447 125.66 35.78 9.10
C ASN A 447 124.88 36.91 8.41
N PHE A 448 125.53 38.03 8.08
CA PHE A 448 124.89 39.13 7.35
C PHE A 448 124.49 38.76 5.92
N LYS A 449 125.34 38.01 5.18
CA LYS A 449 124.97 37.45 3.87
C LYS A 449 123.78 36.49 3.96
N SER A 450 123.73 35.65 4.99
CA SER A 450 122.62 34.74 5.22
C SER A 450 121.33 35.49 5.55
N ALA A 451 121.41 36.60 6.31
CA ALA A 451 120.28 37.48 6.54
C ALA A 451 119.78 38.12 5.22
N LEU A 452 120.68 38.58 4.35
CA LEU A 452 120.34 39.11 3.02
C LEU A 452 119.74 38.08 2.07
N ASN A 453 120.04 36.79 2.23
CA ASN A 453 119.36 35.72 1.48
C ASN A 453 117.89 35.58 1.89
N ILE A 454 117.53 35.91 3.14
CA ILE A 454 116.15 35.88 3.64
C ILE A 454 115.42 37.18 3.25
N LYS A 455 116.09 38.33 3.38
CA LYS A 455 115.58 39.64 2.95
C LYS A 455 116.55 40.34 2.02
N PRO A 456 116.44 40.10 0.71
CA PRO A 456 117.26 40.79 -0.27
C PRO A 456 117.05 42.30 -0.17
N ASN A 457 118.14 43.06 -0.08
CA ASN A 457 118.18 44.52 0.03
C ASN A 457 117.75 45.11 1.38
N ASP A 458 117.76 44.33 2.46
CA ASP A 458 117.59 44.91 3.80
C ASP A 458 118.73 45.88 4.12
N SER A 459 118.39 47.13 4.43
CA SER A 459 119.36 48.21 4.61
C SER A 459 120.24 48.01 5.83
N VAL A 460 119.72 47.40 6.90
CA VAL A 460 120.48 47.12 8.13
C VAL A 460 121.52 46.06 7.84
N ALA A 461 121.12 44.98 7.16
CA ALA A 461 122.02 43.90 6.78
C ALA A 461 123.10 44.37 5.78
N LEU A 462 122.75 45.22 4.81
CA LEU A 462 123.69 45.76 3.81
C LEU A 462 124.73 46.71 4.40
N VAL A 463 124.36 47.56 5.37
CA VAL A 463 125.30 48.51 6.01
C VAL A 463 126.30 47.79 6.91
N ARG A 464 125.89 46.66 7.50
CA ARG A 464 126.71 45.88 8.43
C ARG A 464 127.66 44.90 7.73
N LEU A 465 127.36 44.57 6.48
CA LEU A 465 128.19 43.74 5.60
C LEU A 465 129.31 44.58 4.97
#